data_AF-A0A9P7S557-F1
#
_entry.id   AF-A0A9P7S557-F1
#
_cell.length_a   1.000
_cell.length_b   1.000
_cell.length_c   1.000
_cell.angle_alpha   90.00
_cell.angle_beta   90.00
_cell.angle_gamma   90.00
#
_symmetry.space_group_name_H-M   'P 1'
#
loop_
_entity.id
_entity.type
_entity.pdbx_description
1 polymer ?
#
loop_
_entity_poly.entity_id
_entity_poly.type
_entity_poly.pdbx_seq_one_letter_code
_entity_poly.pdbx_strand_id
1 'polypeptide(L)'
;MTTVIQLQVPEGLPLVGASLLSTVVLLVYQVGVAARARKAAKVPYPQVYADKAQEEASLEAKQFNCAQRAHQNTLEWLPSVYLTSVLTAIKYPKLAAVILAGWSVTRVIYTKAYSTGNPSKREFGARTGFLLQLGLLGTSFSVVGSGVRSYLNI
;
A
#
# COMPACT_ATOMS: atom_id res chain seq x y z
N MET A 1 -32.42 10.54 34.29
CA MET A 1 -30.95 10.60 34.41
C MET A 1 -30.39 10.04 33.10
N THR A 2 -29.92 10.91 32.19
CA THR A 2 -29.47 10.51 30.86
C THR A 2 -27.99 10.18 30.94
N THR A 3 -27.63 8.89 30.88
CA THR A 3 -26.23 8.47 30.87
C THR A 3 -25.61 8.86 29.53
N VAL A 4 -24.80 9.91 29.52
CA VAL A 4 -23.99 10.28 28.36
C VAL A 4 -22.80 9.34 28.30
N ILE A 5 -22.82 8.39 27.36
CA ILE A 5 -21.65 7.56 27.06
C ILE A 5 -20.66 8.42 26.27
N GLN A 6 -19.60 8.87 26.93
CA GLN A 6 -18.50 9.56 26.25
C GLN A 6 -17.66 8.53 25.49
N LEU A 7 -17.68 8.60 24.16
CA LEU A 7 -16.89 7.72 23.31
C LEU A 7 -15.42 8.18 23.37
N GLN A 8 -14.64 7.58 24.27
CA GLN A 8 -13.24 7.95 24.45
C GLN A 8 -12.42 7.36 23.30
N VAL A 9 -11.94 8.22 22.39
CA VAL A 9 -11.13 7.79 21.26
C VAL A 9 -9.80 7.22 21.76
N PRO A 10 -9.43 5.98 21.38
CA PRO A 10 -8.16 5.39 21.80
C PRO A 10 -6.97 6.27 21.41
N GLU A 11 -6.00 6.38 22.32
CA GLU A 11 -4.78 7.15 22.07
C GLU A 11 -4.06 6.60 20.82
N GLY A 12 -3.80 7.47 19.84
CA GLY A 12 -3.13 7.10 18.60
C GLY A 12 -4.06 6.66 17.45
N LEU A 13 -5.38 6.56 17.66
CA LEU A 13 -6.33 6.30 16.56
C LEU A 13 -6.23 7.34 15.43
N PRO A 14 -6.07 8.66 15.69
CA PRO A 14 -5.88 9.64 14.62
C PRO A 14 -4.63 9.37 13.76
N LEU A 15 -3.55 8.84 14.36
CA LEU A 15 -2.33 8.50 13.62
C LEU A 15 -2.53 7.29 12.70
N VAL A 16 -3.27 6.28 13.18
CA VAL A 16 -3.64 5.11 12.38
C VAL A 16 -4.59 5.52 11.25
N GLY A 17 -5.55 6.41 11.54
CA GLY A 17 -6.41 6.99 10.51
C GLY A 17 -5.62 7.76 9.45
N ALA A 18 -4.65 8.58 9.86
CA ALA A 18 -3.78 9.32 8.95
C ALA A 18 -2.92 8.39 8.08
N SER A 19 -2.38 7.30 8.64
CA SER A 19 -1.59 6.33 7.87
C SER A 19 -2.46 5.53 6.89
N LEU A 20 -3.70 5.20 7.24
CA LEU A 20 -4.68 4.60 6.32
C LEU A 20 -5.12 5.59 5.22
N LEU A 21 -5.25 6.87 5.52
CA LEU A 21 -5.52 7.87 4.48
C LEU A 21 -4.32 8.06 3.54
N SER A 22 -3.09 7.85 4.03
CA SER A 22 -1.87 7.96 3.21
C SER A 22 -1.86 6.95 2.05
N THR A 23 -2.44 5.75 2.23
CA THR A 23 -2.55 4.76 1.14
C THR A 23 -3.63 5.15 0.12
N VAL A 24 -4.67 5.88 0.53
CA VAL A 24 -5.66 6.44 -0.39
C VAL A 24 -5.02 7.52 -1.27
N VAL A 25 -4.24 8.43 -0.66
CA VAL A 25 -3.48 9.45 -1.41
C VAL A 25 -2.50 8.79 -2.39
N LEU A 26 -1.82 7.73 -1.97
CA LEU A 26 -0.96 6.92 -2.83
C LEU A 26 -1.73 6.33 -4.02
N LEU A 27 -2.93 5.77 -3.82
CA LEU A 27 -3.74 5.22 -4.91
C LEU A 27 -4.16 6.30 -5.91
N VAL A 28 -4.61 7.46 -5.43
CA VAL A 28 -4.95 8.62 -6.29
C VAL A 28 -3.74 9.04 -7.13
N TYR A 29 -2.57 9.12 -6.51
CA TYR A 29 -1.31 9.39 -7.21
C TYR A 29 -1.03 8.34 -8.31
N GLN A 30 -1.13 7.05 -7.99
CA GLN A 30 -0.86 5.96 -8.93
C GLN A 30 -1.85 5.92 -10.10
N VAL A 31 -3.14 6.18 -9.85
CA VAL A 31 -4.15 6.35 -10.91
C VAL A 31 -3.75 7.50 -11.84
N GLY A 32 -3.33 8.63 -11.28
CA GLY A 32 -2.86 9.78 -12.08
C GLY A 32 -1.64 9.45 -12.94
N VAL A 33 -0.67 8.70 -12.40
CA VAL A 33 0.52 8.25 -13.16
C VAL A 33 0.11 7.32 -14.30
N ALA A 34 -0.70 6.30 -14.02
CA ALA A 34 -1.15 5.33 -15.03
C ALA A 34 -2.00 6.01 -16.12
N ALA A 35 -2.90 6.93 -15.76
CA ALA A 35 -3.72 7.67 -16.71
C ALA A 35 -2.88 8.56 -17.65
N ARG A 36 -1.87 9.26 -17.12
CA ARG A 36 -0.95 10.08 -17.93
C ARG A 36 -0.14 9.20 -18.90
N ALA A 37 0.42 8.10 -18.40
CA ALA A 37 1.18 7.16 -19.22
C ALA A 37 0.30 6.53 -20.32
N ARG A 38 -0.95 6.17 -19.98
CA ARG A 38 -1.94 5.66 -20.97
C ARG A 38 -2.17 6.63 -22.10
N LYS A 39 -2.39 7.91 -21.76
CA LYS A 39 -2.62 8.96 -22.75
C LYS A 39 -1.42 9.11 -23.69
N ALA A 40 -0.20 9.04 -23.16
CA ALA A 40 1.02 9.09 -23.96
C ALA A 40 1.16 7.86 -24.88
N ALA A 41 0.82 6.67 -24.37
CA ALA A 41 0.86 5.41 -25.10
C ALA A 41 -0.27 5.23 -26.14
N LYS A 42 -1.28 6.12 -26.14
CA LYS A 42 -2.46 6.05 -27.01
C LYS A 42 -3.22 4.72 -26.94
N VAL A 43 -3.22 4.07 -25.77
CA VAL A 43 -3.93 2.80 -25.55
C VAL A 43 -5.42 3.08 -25.30
N PRO A 44 -6.33 2.65 -26.20
CA PRO A 44 -7.76 2.95 -26.09
C PRO A 44 -8.42 2.21 -24.93
N TYR A 45 -9.51 2.73 -24.39
CA TYR A 45 -10.39 1.96 -23.49
C TYR A 45 -11.21 0.95 -24.31
N PRO A 46 -11.56 -0.23 -23.77
CA PRO A 46 -11.39 -0.71 -22.39
C PRO A 46 -10.08 -1.49 -22.13
N GLN A 47 -9.10 -1.42 -23.04
CA GLN A 47 -7.87 -2.20 -22.94
C GLN A 47 -7.11 -1.88 -21.64
N VAL A 48 -6.76 -2.91 -20.86
CA VAL A 48 -6.15 -2.72 -19.53
C VAL A 48 -4.65 -2.45 -19.63
N TYR A 49 -3.98 -3.11 -20.56
CA TYR A 49 -2.53 -3.05 -20.83
C TYR A 49 -2.29 -2.93 -22.32
N ALA A 50 -1.24 -2.23 -22.74
CA ALA A 50 -0.71 -2.35 -24.09
C ALA A 50 -0.35 -3.82 -24.37
N ASP A 51 -0.70 -4.32 -25.55
CA ASP A 51 -0.28 -5.66 -25.96
C ASP A 51 1.22 -5.73 -26.24
N LYS A 52 1.72 -6.94 -26.48
CA LYS A 52 3.15 -7.17 -26.69
C LYS A 52 3.70 -6.39 -27.89
N ALA A 53 2.95 -6.32 -28.98
CA ALA A 53 3.40 -5.61 -30.18
C ALA A 53 3.46 -4.09 -29.93
N GLN A 54 2.48 -3.54 -29.21
CA GLN A 54 2.44 -2.14 -28.80
C GLN A 54 3.60 -1.80 -27.84
N GLU A 55 3.88 -2.66 -26.87
CA GLU A 55 4.98 -2.49 -25.91
C GLU A 55 6.36 -2.54 -26.58
N GLU A 56 6.55 -3.45 -27.55
CA GLU A 56 7.80 -3.55 -28.32
C GLU A 56 7.98 -2.38 -29.28
N ALA A 57 6.88 -1.84 -29.82
CA ALA A 57 6.92 -0.72 -30.76
C ALA A 57 7.05 0.66 -30.09
N SER A 58 6.71 0.81 -28.80
CA SER A 58 6.69 2.10 -28.12
C SER A 58 7.15 2.02 -26.66
N LEU A 59 8.13 2.88 -26.32
CA LEU A 59 8.57 3.05 -24.94
C LEU A 59 7.42 3.56 -24.05
N GLU A 60 6.56 4.42 -24.57
CA GLU A 60 5.40 4.95 -23.85
C GLU A 60 4.41 3.84 -23.50
N ALA A 61 4.16 2.90 -24.42
CA ALA A 61 3.34 1.71 -24.15
C ALA A 61 3.95 0.85 -23.04
N LYS A 62 5.27 0.67 -23.05
CA LYS A 62 5.99 -0.02 -21.96
C LYS A 62 5.90 0.71 -20.62
N GLN A 63 6.06 2.03 -20.63
CA GLN A 63 5.92 2.87 -19.45
C GLN A 63 4.49 2.82 -18.89
N PHE A 64 3.48 2.82 -19.77
CA PHE A 64 2.08 2.61 -19.38
C PHE A 64 1.88 1.26 -18.71
N ASN A 65 2.37 0.16 -19.31
CA ASN A 65 2.27 -1.16 -18.70
C ASN A 65 2.95 -1.22 -17.32
N CYS A 66 4.13 -0.62 -17.18
CA CYS A 66 4.84 -0.55 -15.91
C CYS A 66 4.06 0.28 -14.86
N ALA A 67 3.54 1.45 -15.24
CA ALA A 67 2.75 2.31 -14.36
C ALA A 67 1.46 1.62 -13.89
N GLN A 68 0.75 0.99 -14.82
CA GLN A 68 -0.47 0.23 -14.56
C GLN A 68 -0.20 -0.96 -13.64
N ARG A 69 0.87 -1.72 -13.89
CA ARG A 69 1.29 -2.83 -13.02
C ARG A 69 1.67 -2.34 -11.63
N ALA A 70 2.30 -1.17 -11.53
CA ALA A 70 2.66 -0.60 -10.23
C ALA A 70 1.41 -0.28 -9.39
N HIS A 71 0.37 0.27 -10.01
CA HIS A 71 -0.91 0.52 -9.35
C HIS A 71 -1.59 -0.79 -8.91
N GLN A 72 -1.75 -1.75 -9.83
CA GLN A 72 -2.37 -3.05 -9.52
C GLN A 72 -1.62 -3.80 -8.42
N ASN A 73 -0.29 -3.75 -8.44
CA ASN A 73 0.50 -4.39 -7.39
C ASN A 73 0.25 -3.77 -6.01
N THR A 74 -0.04 -2.47 -5.94
CA THR A 74 -0.41 -1.85 -4.66
C THR A 74 -1.75 -2.39 -4.19
N LEU A 75 -2.74 -2.47 -5.09
CA LEU A 75 -4.07 -3.03 -4.79
C LEU A 75 -4.00 -4.48 -4.28
N GLU A 76 -3.11 -5.30 -4.86
CA GLU A 76 -2.87 -6.68 -4.41
C GLU A 76 -2.33 -6.74 -2.97
N TRP A 77 -1.50 -5.77 -2.56
CA TRP A 77 -0.87 -5.75 -1.23
C TRP A 77 -1.73 -5.09 -0.14
N LEU A 78 -2.64 -4.17 -0.50
CA LEU A 78 -3.42 -3.40 0.46
C LEU A 78 -4.20 -4.26 1.47
N PRO A 79 -4.86 -5.38 1.09
CA PRO A 79 -5.57 -6.21 2.05
C PRO A 79 -4.67 -6.72 3.18
N SER A 80 -3.48 -7.23 2.84
CA SER A 80 -2.52 -7.75 3.81
C SER A 80 -1.92 -6.65 4.68
N VAL A 81 -1.55 -5.53 4.07
CA VAL A 81 -0.97 -4.37 4.77
C VAL A 81 -1.99 -3.78 5.75
N TYR A 82 -3.25 -3.64 5.35
CA TYR A 82 -4.32 -3.14 6.21
C TYR A 82 -4.59 -4.08 7.38
N LEU A 83 -4.77 -5.38 7.11
CA LEU A 83 -5.03 -6.36 8.15
C LEU A 83 -3.93 -6.36 9.23
N THR A 84 -2.67 -6.46 8.80
CA THR A 84 -1.52 -6.49 9.71
C THR A 84 -1.33 -5.16 10.45
N SER A 85 -1.63 -4.03 9.81
CA SER A 85 -1.60 -2.69 10.46
C SER A 85 -2.68 -2.55 11.54
N VAL A 86 -3.93 -2.93 11.23
CA VAL A 86 -5.05 -2.84 12.19
C VAL A 86 -4.80 -3.75 13.39
N LEU A 87 -4.38 -4.99 13.16
CA LEU A 87 -4.04 -5.93 14.24
C LEU A 87 -2.90 -5.39 15.11
N THR A 88 -1.85 -4.84 14.50
CA THR A 88 -0.75 -4.21 15.24
C THR A 88 -1.24 -3.00 16.06
N ALA A 89 -2.15 -2.20 15.48
CA ALA A 89 -2.65 -0.98 16.10
C ALA A 89 -3.48 -1.22 17.38
N ILE A 90 -4.04 -2.42 17.56
CA ILE A 90 -4.77 -2.78 18.79
C ILE A 90 -3.92 -2.55 20.04
N LYS A 91 -2.61 -2.86 19.96
CA LYS A 91 -1.67 -2.69 21.07
C LYS A 91 -0.63 -1.61 20.84
N TYR A 92 -0.25 -1.38 19.58
CA TYR A 92 0.84 -0.47 19.20
C TYR A 92 0.40 0.51 18.09
N PRO A 93 -0.55 1.42 18.34
CA PRO A 93 -1.12 2.29 17.32
C PRO A 93 -0.09 3.23 16.67
N LYS A 94 0.84 3.80 17.47
CA LYS A 94 1.92 4.65 16.96
C LYS A 94 2.87 3.89 16.02
N LEU A 95 3.23 2.65 16.38
CA LEU A 95 4.09 1.79 15.56
C LEU A 95 3.42 1.41 14.24
N ALA A 96 2.16 0.95 14.31
CA ALA A 96 1.38 0.63 13.12
C ALA A 96 1.28 1.84 12.17
N ALA A 97 1.03 3.03 12.70
CA ALA A 97 0.94 4.26 11.92
C ALA A 97 2.25 4.59 11.19
N VAL A 98 3.39 4.54 11.90
CA VAL A 98 4.72 4.82 11.31
C VAL A 98 5.08 3.81 10.23
N ILE A 99 4.89 2.51 10.48
CA ILE A 99 5.25 1.48 9.51
C ILE A 99 4.35 1.55 8.27
N LEU A 100 3.04 1.76 8.42
CA LEU A 100 2.12 1.89 7.30
C LEU A 100 2.38 3.15 6.46
N ALA A 101 2.66 4.29 7.11
CA ALA A 101 3.05 5.50 6.41
C ALA A 101 4.37 5.31 5.66
N GLY A 102 5.38 4.70 6.31
CA GLY A 102 6.64 4.32 5.68
C GLY A 102 6.43 3.39 4.48
N TRP A 103 5.56 2.40 4.61
CA TRP A 103 5.22 1.49 3.52
C TRP A 103 4.65 2.26 2.33
N SER A 104 3.73 3.20 2.56
CA SER A 104 3.19 4.07 1.51
C SER A 104 4.27 4.87 0.79
N VAL A 105 5.28 5.38 1.51
CA VAL A 105 6.44 6.07 0.90
C VAL A 105 7.24 5.14 0.00
N THR A 106 7.50 3.89 0.42
CA THR A 106 8.20 2.91 -0.43
C THR A 106 7.43 2.63 -1.73
N ARG A 107 6.09 2.65 -1.69
CA ARG A 107 5.25 2.51 -2.87
C ARG A 107 5.32 3.70 -3.82
N VAL A 108 5.48 4.93 -3.31
CA VAL A 108 5.75 6.10 -4.16
C VAL A 108 7.06 5.92 -4.93
N ILE A 109 8.12 5.49 -4.24
CA ILE A 109 9.44 5.24 -4.85
C ILE A 109 9.33 4.11 -5.88
N TYR A 110 8.68 3.00 -5.51
CA TYR A 110 8.41 1.86 -6.39
C TYR A 110 7.70 2.30 -7.66
N THR A 111 6.60 3.06 -7.57
CA THR A 111 5.85 3.53 -8.75
C THR A 111 6.70 4.44 -9.63
N LYS A 112 7.41 5.42 -9.06
CA LYS A 112 8.27 6.33 -9.83
C LYS A 112 9.34 5.57 -10.61
N ALA A 113 10.03 4.65 -9.93
CA ALA A 113 11.11 3.90 -10.55
C ALA A 113 10.62 2.90 -11.59
N TYR A 114 9.52 2.20 -11.32
CA TYR A 114 8.93 1.22 -12.25
C TYR A 114 8.37 1.91 -13.50
N SER A 115 7.73 3.07 -13.36
CA SER A 115 7.10 3.82 -14.47
C SER A 115 8.09 4.38 -15.49
N THR A 116 9.41 4.18 -15.30
CA THR A 116 10.44 4.52 -16.30
C THR A 116 10.43 3.58 -17.52
N GLY A 117 9.69 2.46 -17.46
CA GLY A 117 9.69 1.42 -18.49
C GLY A 117 10.78 0.36 -18.29
N ASN A 118 11.59 0.47 -17.22
CA ASN A 118 12.54 -0.56 -16.82
C ASN A 118 12.07 -1.26 -15.52
N PRO A 119 11.61 -2.53 -15.61
CA PRO A 119 11.12 -3.27 -14.46
C PRO A 119 12.13 -3.47 -13.33
N SER A 120 13.44 -3.48 -13.57
CA SER A 120 14.44 -3.71 -12.51
C SER A 120 14.57 -2.52 -11.56
N LYS A 121 14.26 -1.30 -12.00
CA LYS A 121 14.39 -0.09 -11.17
C LYS A 121 13.44 -0.09 -9.97
N ARG A 122 12.39 -0.91 -9.99
CA ARG A 122 11.41 -1.00 -8.90
C ARG A 122 11.95 -1.69 -7.64
N GLU A 123 13.07 -2.41 -7.74
CA GLU A 123 13.53 -3.33 -6.70
C GLU A 123 13.76 -2.68 -5.35
N PHE A 124 14.34 -1.49 -5.31
CA PHE A 124 14.60 -0.80 -4.04
C PHE A 124 13.30 -0.53 -3.26
N GLY A 125 12.28 0.04 -3.93
CA GLY A 125 10.97 0.27 -3.32
C GLY A 125 10.25 -1.04 -2.97
N ALA A 126 10.44 -2.09 -3.77
CA ALA A 126 9.83 -3.40 -3.52
C ALA A 126 10.42 -4.07 -2.26
N ARG A 127 11.75 -4.13 -2.17
CA ARG A 127 12.46 -4.78 -1.06
C ARG A 127 12.22 -4.04 0.26
N THR A 128 12.32 -2.71 0.25
CA THR A 128 12.06 -1.89 1.44
C THR A 128 10.60 -2.01 1.90
N GLY A 129 9.63 -1.96 0.97
CA GLY A 129 8.22 -2.17 1.30
C GLY A 129 7.93 -3.56 1.86
N PHE A 130 8.58 -4.60 1.32
CA PHE A 130 8.45 -5.96 1.84
C PHE A 130 9.00 -6.10 3.27
N LEU A 131 10.14 -5.48 3.58
CA LEU A 131 10.68 -5.47 4.95
C LEU A 131 9.72 -4.82 5.95
N LEU A 132 9.11 -3.70 5.58
CA LEU A 132 8.10 -3.03 6.43
C LEU A 132 6.87 -3.91 6.63
N GLN A 133 6.44 -4.62 5.58
CA GLN A 133 5.34 -5.58 5.69
C GLN A 133 5.67 -6.76 6.59
N LEU A 134 6.91 -7.28 6.56
CA LEU A 134 7.35 -8.32 7.50
C LEU A 134 7.36 -7.80 8.95
N GLY A 135 7.74 -6.53 9.14
CA GLY A 135 7.63 -5.86 10.44
C GLY A 135 6.19 -5.87 10.97
N LEU A 136 5.23 -5.39 10.16
CA LEU A 136 3.80 -5.42 10.50
C LEU A 136 3.28 -6.84 10.75
N LEU A 137 3.71 -7.80 9.93
CA LEU A 137 3.31 -9.19 10.08
C LEU A 137 3.79 -9.74 11.43
N GLY A 138 5.07 -9.58 11.76
CA GLY A 138 5.65 -10.05 13.01
C GLY A 138 5.00 -9.40 14.24
N THR A 139 4.74 -8.10 14.20
CA THR A 139 4.04 -7.41 15.30
C THR A 139 2.60 -7.86 15.41
N SER A 140 1.90 -8.08 14.30
CA SER A 140 0.51 -8.56 14.32
C SER A 140 0.39 -9.97 14.92
N PHE A 141 1.31 -10.89 14.57
CA PHE A 141 1.39 -12.22 15.18
C PHE A 141 1.66 -12.12 16.69
N SER A 142 2.53 -11.22 17.11
CA SER A 142 2.84 -11.02 18.52
C SER A 142 1.62 -10.51 19.29
N VAL A 143 0.87 -9.55 18.73
CA VAL A 143 -0.36 -9.03 19.35
C VAL A 143 -1.42 -10.12 19.45
N VAL A 144 -1.76 -10.78 18.33
CA VAL A 144 -2.78 -11.83 18.30
C VAL A 144 -2.38 -13.01 19.18
N GLY A 145 -1.13 -13.47 19.09
CA GLY A 145 -0.62 -14.57 19.90
C GLY A 145 -0.70 -14.28 21.40
N SER A 146 -0.37 -13.05 21.83
CA SER A 146 -0.53 -12.65 23.22
C SER A 146 -2.00 -12.61 23.67
N GLY A 147 -2.91 -12.20 22.78
CA GLY A 147 -4.35 -12.19 23.04
C GLY A 147 -4.92 -13.60 23.16
N VAL A 148 -4.56 -14.51 22.24
CA VAL A 148 -4.97 -15.92 22.28
C VAL A 148 -4.44 -16.60 23.54
N ARG A 149 -3.18 -16.39 23.89
CA ARG A 149 -2.59 -16.92 25.12
C ARG A 149 -3.38 -16.46 26.36
N SER A 150 -3.65 -15.16 26.45
CA SER A 150 -4.46 -14.59 27.55
C SER A 150 -5.88 -15.16 27.58
N TYR A 151 -6.51 -15.39 26.42
CA TYR A 151 -7.86 -15.95 26.34
C TYR A 151 -7.90 -17.42 26.79
N LEU A 152 -6.85 -18.18 26.47
CA LEU A 152 -6.73 -19.60 26.81
C LEU A 152 -6.16 -19.84 28.22
N ASN A 153 -5.72 -18.80 28.94
CA ASN A 153 -5.03 -18.88 30.24
C ASN A 153 -3.76 -19.77 30.23
N ILE A 154 -2.96 -19.68 29.16
CA ILE A 154 -1.66 -20.40 28.99
C ILE A 154 -0.47 -19.45 28.81
#